data_AF-D5GST9-F1
#
_entry.id   AF-D5GST9-F1
#
_cell.length_a   1.000
_cell.length_b   1.000
_cell.length_c   1.000
_cell.angle_alpha   90.00
_cell.angle_beta   90.00
_cell.angle_gamma   90.00
#
_symmetry.space_group_name_H-M   'P 1'
#
loop_
_entity.id
_entity.type
_entity.pdbx_description
1 polymer ?
#
loop_
_entity_poly.entity_id
_entity_poly.type
_entity_poly.pdbx_seq_one_letter_code
_entity_poly.pdbx_strand_id
1 'polypeptide(L)'
;MEANQQKKILIGVGSVVGALVLYLILAWSISFWPFSSQSKQEIFDDLGKITFENEVAETNTIFSKTATERKKFKEEFIDKKVNKLVELANKLITPKITEGDKTTSYNSAVESLKKITDNQKSLVEHNDDFWKADTNKTAVQNEIKIIIEEYPKFKTQIKTALDLK
;
A
#
# COMPACT_ATOMS: atom_id res chain seq x y z
N MET A 1 38.06 42.57 14.73
CA MET A 1 36.75 42.73 14.04
C MET A 1 36.17 41.34 13.79
N GLU A 2 35.55 40.70 14.78
CA GLU A 2 35.03 39.32 14.65
C GLU A 2 33.53 39.19 15.00
N ALA A 3 32.91 40.24 15.53
CA ALA A 3 31.52 40.17 16.02
C ALA A 3 30.43 40.33 14.95
N ASN A 4 30.78 40.65 13.69
CA ASN A 4 29.79 41.00 12.66
C ASN A 4 29.48 39.86 11.66
N GLN A 5 30.31 38.79 11.61
CA GLN A 5 30.02 37.63 10.76
C GLN A 5 29.07 36.62 11.43
N GLN A 6 29.12 36.46 12.76
CA GLN A 6 28.25 35.49 13.44
C GLN A 6 26.77 35.90 13.47
N LYS A 7 26.46 37.20 13.54
CA LYS A 7 25.06 37.68 13.53
C LYS A 7 24.36 37.51 12.17
N LYS A 8 25.09 37.51 11.05
CA LYS A 8 24.50 37.29 9.71
C LYS A 8 24.19 35.81 9.43
N ILE A 9 24.98 34.89 9.98
CA ILE A 9 24.74 33.44 9.81
C ILE A 9 23.51 33.00 10.62
N LEU A 10 23.33 33.52 11.84
CA LEU A 10 22.26 33.08 12.72
C LEU A 10 20.84 33.43 12.20
N ILE A 11 20.69 34.55 11.49
CA ILE A 11 19.40 34.96 10.91
C ILE A 11 19.07 34.17 9.64
N GLY A 12 20.09 33.71 8.89
CA GLY A 12 19.89 32.87 7.70
C GLY A 12 19.44 31.44 8.02
N VAL A 13 19.93 30.86 9.12
CA VAL A 13 19.60 29.46 9.48
C VAL A 13 18.19 29.34 10.06
N GLY A 14 17.72 30.34 10.83
CA GLY A 14 16.36 30.34 11.40
C GLY A 14 15.25 30.47 10.35
N SER A 15 15.47 31.24 9.29
CA SER A 15 14.48 31.44 8.22
C SER A 15 14.33 30.22 7.32
N VAL A 16 15.43 29.54 6.97
CA VAL A 16 15.39 28.36 6.11
C VAL A 16 14.82 27.14 6.85
N VAL A 17 15.17 26.98 8.14
CA VAL A 17 14.60 25.90 8.97
C VAL A 17 13.13 26.16 9.26
N GLY A 18 12.72 27.41 9.55
CA GLY A 18 11.30 27.76 9.74
C GLY A 18 10.45 27.52 8.51
N ALA A 19 10.94 27.88 7.31
CA ALA A 19 10.24 27.65 6.05
C ALA A 19 10.17 26.14 5.69
N LEU A 20 11.25 25.38 5.92
CA LEU A 20 11.27 23.93 5.69
C LEU A 20 10.35 23.18 6.65
N VAL A 21 10.30 23.56 7.92
CA VAL A 21 9.41 22.96 8.92
C VAL A 21 7.95 23.30 8.63
N LEU A 22 7.65 24.55 8.25
CA LEU A 22 6.31 24.93 7.78
C LEU A 22 5.93 24.20 6.49
N TYR A 23 6.85 23.99 5.55
CA TYR A 23 6.59 23.22 4.32
C TYR A 23 6.37 21.72 4.61
N LEU A 24 7.09 21.14 5.57
CA LEU A 24 6.89 19.75 6.01
C LEU A 24 5.56 19.56 6.74
N ILE A 25 5.16 20.52 7.59
CA ILE A 25 3.86 20.51 8.26
C ILE A 25 2.73 20.79 7.27
N LEU A 26 2.93 21.73 6.33
CA LEU A 26 1.97 21.99 5.26
C LEU A 26 1.84 20.78 4.33
N ALA A 27 2.92 20.13 3.90
CA ALA A 27 2.88 18.90 3.10
C ALA A 27 2.20 17.73 3.82
N TRP A 28 2.38 17.61 5.14
CA TRP A 28 1.64 16.67 5.97
C TRP A 28 0.15 17.04 6.08
N SER A 29 -0.19 18.34 6.13
CA SER A 29 -1.58 18.81 6.16
C SER A 29 -2.28 18.80 4.78
N ILE A 30 -1.53 18.89 3.68
CA ILE A 30 -2.03 18.69 2.31
C ILE A 30 -2.23 17.18 2.04
N SER A 31 -1.44 16.32 2.70
CA SER A 31 -1.73 14.87 2.79
C SER A 31 -2.97 14.56 3.64
N PHE A 32 -3.50 15.56 4.36
CA PHE A 32 -4.69 15.50 5.21
C PHE A 32 -5.87 16.30 4.63
N TRP A 33 -5.86 16.62 3.32
CA TRP A 33 -6.95 17.33 2.66
C TRP A 33 -7.85 16.38 1.85
N PRO A 34 -9.19 16.42 2.00
CA PRO A 34 -10.12 15.35 1.58
C PRO A 34 -10.52 15.39 0.10
N PHE A 35 -9.71 15.98 -0.79
CA PHE A 35 -9.98 15.97 -2.24
C PHE A 35 -9.05 15.00 -2.94
N SER A 36 -9.20 13.71 -2.63
CA SER A 36 -9.14 12.75 -3.73
C SER A 36 -10.24 13.17 -4.70
N SER A 37 -9.91 13.54 -5.94
CA SER A 37 -10.94 13.83 -6.96
C SER A 37 -11.87 12.63 -7.16
N GLN A 38 -11.40 11.43 -6.82
CA GLN A 38 -12.19 10.21 -6.84
C GLN A 38 -12.99 10.03 -5.55
N SER A 39 -14.28 9.77 -5.71
CA SER A 39 -15.15 9.35 -4.62
C SER A 39 -14.75 7.98 -4.05
N LYS A 40 -15.18 7.66 -2.83
CA LYS A 40 -15.00 6.31 -2.24
C LYS A 40 -15.60 5.21 -3.10
N GLN A 41 -16.72 5.50 -3.78
CA GLN A 41 -17.32 4.57 -4.72
C GLN A 41 -16.40 4.33 -5.92
N GLU A 42 -15.84 5.38 -6.53
CA GLU A 42 -14.90 5.23 -7.65
C GLU A 42 -13.66 4.41 -7.24
N ILE A 43 -13.10 4.67 -6.05
CA ILE A 43 -11.97 3.90 -5.53
C ILE A 43 -12.36 2.43 -5.32
N PHE A 44 -13.57 2.16 -4.83
CA PHE A 44 -14.07 0.80 -4.63
C PHE A 44 -14.35 0.07 -5.94
N ASP A 45 -14.89 0.77 -6.94
CA ASP A 45 -15.11 0.25 -8.28
C ASP A 45 -13.77 -0.08 -8.95
N ASP A 46 -12.76 0.80 -8.81
CA ASP A 46 -11.40 0.58 -9.29
C ASP A 46 -10.71 -0.59 -8.59
N LEU A 47 -10.91 -0.71 -7.27
CA LEU A 47 -10.44 -1.87 -6.51
C LEU A 47 -11.08 -3.14 -7.10
N GLY A 48 -12.38 -3.11 -7.37
CA GLY A 48 -13.13 -4.23 -7.96
C GLY A 48 -12.65 -4.70 -9.33
N LYS A 49 -11.90 -3.88 -10.08
CA LYS A 49 -11.26 -4.26 -11.35
C LYS A 49 -10.00 -5.11 -11.17
N ILE A 50 -9.43 -5.14 -9.96
CA ILE A 50 -8.30 -6.02 -9.63
C ILE A 50 -8.83 -7.44 -9.47
N THR A 51 -8.39 -8.32 -10.36
CA THR A 51 -8.74 -9.73 -10.36
C THR A 51 -7.50 -10.59 -10.16
N PHE A 52 -7.65 -11.61 -9.33
CA PHE A 52 -6.70 -12.70 -9.18
C PHE A 52 -7.34 -13.97 -9.72
N GLU A 53 -6.55 -14.85 -10.32
CA GLU A 53 -7.03 -16.20 -10.67
C GLU A 53 -7.09 -17.08 -9.41
N ASN A 54 -6.03 -17.85 -9.16
CA ASN A 54 -5.82 -18.57 -7.92
C ASN A 54 -4.31 -18.54 -7.61
N GLU A 55 -3.95 -18.92 -6.39
CA GLU A 55 -2.57 -18.86 -5.92
C GLU A 55 -1.60 -19.69 -6.77
N VAL A 56 -2.06 -20.85 -7.27
CA VAL A 56 -1.24 -21.74 -8.11
C VAL A 56 -0.97 -21.10 -9.47
N ALA A 57 -2.00 -20.57 -10.12
CA ALA A 57 -1.92 -19.96 -11.43
C ALA A 57 -1.06 -18.69 -11.39
N GLU A 58 -1.32 -17.78 -10.45
CA GLU A 58 -0.53 -16.54 -10.29
C GLU A 58 0.94 -16.86 -9.99
N THR A 59 1.22 -17.83 -9.13
CA THR A 59 2.59 -18.28 -8.84
C THR A 59 3.24 -18.91 -10.07
N ASN A 60 2.51 -19.71 -10.83
CA ASN A 60 3.03 -20.35 -12.05
C ASN A 60 3.36 -19.32 -13.13
N THR A 61 2.63 -18.21 -13.23
CA THR A 61 2.94 -17.12 -14.16
C THR A 61 4.35 -16.55 -13.93
N ILE A 62 4.82 -16.58 -12.67
CA ILE A 62 6.17 -16.16 -12.27
C ILE A 62 7.17 -17.32 -12.41
N PHE A 63 6.89 -18.46 -11.78
CA PHE A 63 7.86 -19.56 -11.63
C PHE A 63 7.96 -20.50 -12.84
N SER A 64 7.04 -20.45 -13.80
CA SER A 64 7.19 -21.16 -15.09
C SER A 64 8.26 -20.54 -16.00
N LYS A 65 8.75 -19.36 -15.64
CA LYS A 65 9.74 -18.60 -16.41
C LYS A 65 11.16 -18.87 -15.91
N THR A 66 12.12 -18.61 -16.78
CA THR A 66 13.54 -18.67 -16.42
C THR A 66 13.84 -17.66 -15.31
N ALA A 67 14.89 -17.91 -14.52
CA ALA A 67 15.34 -17.02 -13.46
C ALA A 67 15.49 -15.54 -13.91
N THR A 68 16.01 -15.33 -15.13
CA THR A 68 16.18 -14.00 -15.73
C THR A 68 14.85 -13.32 -16.06
N GLU A 69 13.90 -14.07 -16.61
CA GLU A 69 12.57 -13.54 -16.98
C GLU A 69 11.69 -13.32 -15.76
N ARG A 70 11.87 -14.13 -14.70
CA ARG A 70 11.06 -14.13 -13.49
C ARG A 70 10.97 -12.76 -12.83
N LYS A 71 12.02 -11.95 -12.90
CA LYS A 71 12.04 -10.56 -12.39
C LYS A 71 10.92 -9.71 -12.99
N LYS A 72 10.77 -9.74 -14.31
CA LYS A 72 9.74 -8.96 -15.02
C LYS A 72 8.32 -9.38 -14.60
N PHE A 73 8.09 -10.70 -14.50
CA PHE A 73 6.76 -11.23 -14.13
C PHE A 73 6.46 -11.00 -12.64
N LYS A 74 7.46 -11.07 -11.76
CA LYS A 74 7.37 -10.65 -10.35
C LYS A 74 6.96 -9.18 -10.26
N GLU A 75 7.69 -8.28 -10.92
CA GLU A 75 7.40 -6.85 -10.91
C GLU A 75 6.00 -6.57 -11.47
N GLU A 76 5.61 -7.23 -12.57
CA GLU A 76 4.26 -7.09 -13.12
C GLU A 76 3.16 -7.54 -12.15
N PHE A 77 3.33 -8.67 -11.45
CA PHE A 77 2.38 -9.12 -10.44
C PHE A 77 2.34 -8.18 -9.22
N ILE A 78 3.49 -7.88 -8.64
CA ILE A 78 3.59 -7.07 -7.42
C ILE A 78 3.14 -5.64 -7.68
N ASP A 79 3.68 -4.98 -8.70
CA ASP A 79 3.42 -3.56 -8.93
C ASP A 79 2.02 -3.31 -9.49
N LYS A 80 1.58 -4.11 -10.47
CA LYS A 80 0.30 -3.83 -11.14
C LYS A 80 -0.91 -4.35 -10.39
N LYS A 81 -0.76 -5.44 -9.62
CA LYS A 81 -1.88 -6.03 -8.86
C LYS A 81 -1.78 -5.73 -7.37
N VAL A 82 -0.72 -6.19 -6.71
CA VAL A 82 -0.67 -6.18 -5.23
C VAL A 82 -0.48 -4.77 -4.67
N ASN A 83 0.48 -4.01 -5.18
CA ASN A 83 0.73 -2.63 -4.74
C ASN A 83 -0.47 -1.73 -5.03
N LYS A 84 -1.07 -1.88 -6.22
CA LYS A 84 -2.29 -1.15 -6.59
C LYS A 84 -3.47 -1.49 -5.66
N LEU A 85 -3.63 -2.76 -5.28
CA LEU A 85 -4.63 -3.18 -4.31
C LEU A 85 -4.41 -2.48 -2.97
N VAL A 86 -3.18 -2.56 -2.44
CA VAL A 86 -2.84 -1.96 -1.13
C VAL A 86 -3.04 -0.44 -1.17
N GLU A 87 -2.67 0.23 -2.25
CA GLU A 87 -2.88 1.66 -2.45
C GLU A 87 -4.37 2.04 -2.38
N LEU A 88 -5.22 1.39 -3.18
CA LEU A 88 -6.66 1.66 -3.22
C LEU A 88 -7.32 1.31 -1.88
N ALA A 89 -6.94 0.20 -1.26
CA ALA A 89 -7.45 -0.23 0.03
C ALA A 89 -7.10 0.77 1.15
N ASN A 90 -5.86 1.28 1.18
CA ASN A 90 -5.44 2.34 2.11
C ASN A 90 -6.25 3.63 1.93
N LYS A 91 -6.55 4.01 0.68
CA LYS A 91 -7.44 5.14 0.39
C LYS A 91 -8.86 4.90 0.91
N LEU A 92 -9.37 3.66 0.90
CA LEU A 92 -10.71 3.34 1.42
C LEU A 92 -10.78 3.40 2.94
N ILE A 93 -9.75 2.99 3.66
CA ILE A 93 -9.73 3.05 5.14
C ILE A 93 -9.41 4.45 5.70
N THR A 94 -9.08 5.43 4.85
CA THR A 94 -8.73 6.79 5.33
C THR A 94 -9.82 7.80 4.94
N PRO A 95 -10.42 8.59 5.86
CA PRO A 95 -10.14 8.65 7.29
C PRO A 95 -10.75 7.47 8.06
N LYS A 96 -10.18 7.22 9.25
CA LYS A 96 -10.60 6.14 10.14
C LYS A 96 -12.03 6.35 10.63
N ILE A 97 -12.86 5.30 10.55
CA ILE A 97 -14.17 5.27 11.21
C ILE A 97 -13.95 4.83 12.65
N THR A 98 -14.34 5.68 13.61
CA THR A 98 -14.12 5.45 15.04
C THR A 98 -15.40 5.30 15.86
N GLU A 99 -16.57 5.57 15.27
CA GLU A 99 -17.83 5.63 16.01
C GLU A 99 -18.99 4.97 15.23
N GLY A 100 -19.87 4.31 15.97
CA GLY A 100 -21.11 3.72 15.46
C GLY A 100 -21.00 2.26 14.98
N ASP A 101 -22.11 1.77 14.47
CA ASP A 101 -22.44 0.37 14.18
C ASP A 101 -21.53 -0.24 13.10
N LYS A 102 -20.91 0.62 12.29
CA LYS A 102 -19.99 0.28 11.19
C LYS A 102 -18.56 -0.01 11.64
N THR A 103 -18.23 0.27 12.90
CA THR A 103 -16.88 0.11 13.46
C THR A 103 -16.41 -1.34 13.40
N THR A 104 -17.30 -2.32 13.61
CA THR A 104 -16.95 -3.75 13.53
C THR A 104 -16.50 -4.13 12.13
N SER A 105 -17.32 -3.84 11.11
CA SER A 105 -16.96 -4.11 9.71
C SER A 105 -15.70 -3.33 9.28
N TYR A 106 -15.57 -2.07 9.72
CA TYR A 106 -14.37 -1.29 9.45
C TYR A 106 -13.10 -1.93 10.05
N ASN A 107 -13.15 -2.36 11.31
CA ASN A 107 -12.02 -3.04 11.96
C ASN A 107 -11.68 -4.37 11.30
N SER A 108 -12.68 -5.16 10.89
CA SER A 108 -12.46 -6.38 10.11
C SER A 108 -11.81 -6.09 8.76
N ALA A 109 -12.21 -5.01 8.08
CA ALA A 109 -11.54 -4.57 6.85
C ALA A 109 -10.08 -4.20 7.11
N VAL A 110 -9.79 -3.43 8.17
CA VAL A 110 -8.41 -3.08 8.56
C VAL A 110 -7.57 -4.33 8.87
N GLU A 111 -8.13 -5.33 9.55
CA GLU A 111 -7.42 -6.58 9.83
C GLU A 111 -7.08 -7.35 8.56
N SER A 112 -8.03 -7.51 7.63
CA SER A 112 -7.77 -8.12 6.33
C SER A 112 -6.72 -7.34 5.53
N LEU A 113 -6.81 -6.02 5.50
CA LEU A 113 -5.80 -5.18 4.84
C LEU A 113 -4.41 -5.32 5.48
N LYS A 114 -4.34 -5.47 6.80
CA LYS A 114 -3.07 -5.73 7.49
C LYS A 114 -2.44 -7.05 7.01
N LYS A 115 -3.21 -8.13 6.96
CA LYS A 115 -2.72 -9.43 6.45
C LYS A 115 -2.24 -9.34 5.01
N ILE A 116 -2.97 -8.61 4.16
CA ILE A 116 -2.57 -8.35 2.77
C ILE A 116 -1.25 -7.57 2.72
N THR A 117 -1.12 -6.50 3.50
CA THR A 117 0.07 -5.64 3.52
C THR A 117 1.29 -6.39 4.07
N ASP A 118 1.13 -7.18 5.12
CA ASP A 118 2.21 -7.98 5.69
C ASP A 118 2.76 -8.99 4.65
N ASN A 119 1.90 -9.63 3.85
CA ASN A 119 2.32 -10.56 2.80
C ASN A 119 2.84 -9.85 1.53
N GLN A 120 2.28 -8.70 1.17
CA GLN A 120 2.82 -7.83 0.12
C GLN A 120 4.26 -7.43 0.45
N LYS A 121 4.52 -7.06 1.71
CA LYS A 121 5.84 -6.71 2.19
C LYS A 121 6.81 -7.88 2.08
N SER A 122 6.43 -9.08 2.53
CA SER A 122 7.25 -10.29 2.35
C SER A 122 7.64 -10.53 0.88
N LEU A 123 6.67 -10.44 -0.04
CA LEU A 123 6.91 -10.60 -1.47
C LEU A 123 7.93 -9.57 -2.03
N VAL A 124 7.88 -8.33 -1.54
CA VAL A 124 8.79 -7.27 -1.96
C VAL A 124 10.19 -7.46 -1.37
N GLU A 125 10.30 -7.84 -0.10
CA GLU A 125 11.56 -7.93 0.65
C GLU A 125 12.43 -9.14 0.27
N HIS A 126 11.85 -10.17 -0.34
CA HIS A 126 12.61 -11.30 -0.89
C HIS A 126 13.66 -10.84 -1.92
N ASN A 127 14.92 -11.20 -1.67
CA ASN A 127 16.06 -10.84 -2.52
C ASN A 127 16.11 -11.63 -3.85
N ASP A 128 16.97 -11.21 -4.77
CA ASP A 128 17.07 -11.83 -6.11
C ASP A 128 17.39 -13.34 -6.05
N ASP A 129 18.23 -13.78 -5.13
CA ASP A 129 18.59 -15.20 -5.01
C ASP A 129 17.42 -16.06 -4.53
N PHE A 130 16.58 -15.51 -3.64
CA PHE A 130 15.34 -16.15 -3.24
C PHE A 130 14.41 -16.36 -4.45
N TRP A 131 14.26 -15.35 -5.31
CA TRP A 131 13.41 -15.45 -6.49
C TRP A 131 13.94 -16.41 -7.55
N LYS A 132 15.27 -16.57 -7.66
CA LYS A 132 15.88 -17.53 -8.61
C LYS A 132 15.66 -18.99 -8.22
N ALA A 133 15.53 -19.30 -6.93
CA ALA A 133 15.44 -20.66 -6.45
C ALA A 133 14.00 -21.22 -6.52
N ASP A 134 13.79 -22.26 -7.33
CA ASP A 134 12.48 -22.91 -7.51
C ASP A 134 11.94 -23.56 -6.23
N THR A 135 12.81 -23.90 -5.29
CA THR A 135 12.43 -24.42 -3.97
C THR A 135 11.57 -23.44 -3.18
N ASN A 136 11.64 -22.14 -3.48
CA ASN A 136 10.91 -21.09 -2.80
C ASN A 136 9.50 -20.85 -3.37
N LYS A 137 9.14 -21.54 -4.45
CA LYS A 137 7.82 -21.43 -5.09
C LYS A 137 6.67 -21.61 -4.11
N THR A 138 6.76 -22.59 -3.21
CA THR A 138 5.72 -22.87 -2.20
C THR A 138 5.56 -21.72 -1.21
N ALA A 139 6.66 -21.07 -0.81
CA ALA A 139 6.59 -19.92 0.09
C ALA A 139 5.86 -18.74 -0.58
N VAL A 140 6.25 -18.41 -1.81
CA VAL A 140 5.58 -17.36 -2.61
C VAL A 140 4.09 -17.70 -2.84
N GLN A 141 3.77 -18.96 -3.14
CA GLN A 141 2.39 -19.39 -3.32
C GLN A 141 1.56 -19.17 -2.06
N ASN A 142 2.10 -19.45 -0.87
CA ASN A 142 1.40 -19.22 0.38
C ASN A 142 1.17 -17.72 0.66
N GLU A 143 2.16 -16.88 0.37
CA GLU A 143 2.04 -15.42 0.51
C GLU A 143 0.95 -14.87 -0.44
N ILE A 144 0.95 -15.31 -1.69
CA ILE A 144 -0.08 -14.96 -2.68
C ILE A 144 -1.46 -15.48 -2.25
N LYS A 145 -1.54 -16.70 -1.71
CA LYS A 145 -2.78 -17.29 -1.22
C LYS A 145 -3.44 -16.42 -0.15
N ILE A 146 -2.68 -15.94 0.83
CA ILE A 146 -3.22 -15.09 1.89
C ILE A 146 -3.78 -13.78 1.30
N ILE A 147 -3.10 -13.18 0.33
CA ILE A 147 -3.59 -11.98 -0.36
C ILE A 147 -4.92 -12.26 -1.06
N ILE A 148 -5.01 -13.36 -1.80
CA ILE A 148 -6.21 -13.76 -2.55
C ILE A 148 -7.37 -14.08 -1.60
N GLU A 149 -7.14 -14.74 -0.46
CA GLU A 149 -8.17 -15.10 0.51
C GLU A 149 -8.68 -13.91 1.33
N GLU A 150 -7.80 -12.98 1.69
CA GLU A 150 -8.16 -11.81 2.50
C GLU A 150 -8.76 -10.67 1.66
N TYR A 151 -8.42 -10.57 0.37
CA TYR A 151 -8.97 -9.54 -0.52
C TYR A 151 -10.51 -9.50 -0.60
N PRO A 152 -11.24 -10.61 -0.84
CA PRO A 152 -12.70 -10.58 -0.85
C PRO A 152 -13.31 -10.26 0.52
N LYS A 153 -12.63 -10.64 1.62
CA LYS A 153 -13.04 -10.28 2.98
C LYS A 153 -12.94 -8.77 3.19
N PHE A 154 -11.79 -8.18 2.85
CA PHE A 154 -11.59 -6.73 2.85
C PHE A 154 -12.68 -6.03 2.05
N LYS A 155 -12.90 -6.45 0.79
CA LYS A 155 -13.88 -5.83 -0.12
C LYS A 155 -15.30 -5.87 0.45
N THR A 156 -15.70 -7.00 1.01
CA THR A 156 -17.03 -7.16 1.62
C THR A 156 -17.20 -6.26 2.84
N GLN A 157 -16.21 -6.28 3.75
CA GLN A 157 -16.30 -5.53 5.00
C GLN A 157 -16.21 -4.02 4.79
N ILE A 158 -15.34 -3.56 3.88
CA ILE A 158 -15.21 -2.13 3.59
C ILE A 158 -16.44 -1.59 2.85
N LYS A 159 -17.07 -2.41 1.99
CA LYS A 159 -18.35 -2.09 1.34
C LYS A 159 -19.41 -1.79 2.38
N THR A 160 -19.58 -2.70 3.35
CA THR A 160 -20.54 -2.54 4.44
C THR A 160 -20.19 -1.36 5.34
N ALA A 161 -18.92 -1.19 5.71
CA ALA A 161 -18.49 -0.11 6.59
C ALA A 161 -18.70 1.29 5.98
N LEU A 162 -18.66 1.40 4.65
CA LEU A 162 -18.78 2.66 3.93
C LEU A 162 -20.12 2.84 3.20
N ASP A 163 -21.07 1.91 3.35
CA ASP A 163 -22.33 1.84 2.59
C ASP A 163 -22.15 1.99 1.06
N LEU A 164 -21.12 1.34 0.51
CA LEU A 164 -20.81 1.41 -0.92
C LEU A 164 -21.74 0.51 -1.73
N LYS A 165 -22.01 0.91 -2.97
CA LYS A 165 -22.88 0.20 -3.90
C LYS A 165 -22.17 -0.96 -4.58
#